data_AF-A0A8A1M073-F1
#
_entry.id   AF-A0A8A1M073-F1
#
_cell.length_a   1.000
_cell.length_b   1.000
_cell.length_c   1.000
_cell.angle_alpha   90.00
_cell.angle_beta   90.00
_cell.angle_gamma   90.00
#
_symmetry.space_group_name_H-M   'P 1'
#
loop_
_entity.id
_entity.type
_entity.pdbx_description
1 polymer ?
#
loop_
_entity_poly.entity_id
_entity_poly.type
_entity_poly.pdbx_seq_one_letter_code
_entity_poly.pdbx_strand_id
1 'polypeptide(L)'
;MSIPRLATTIPTSFDPQLPVNAGPVPKNERPKVPVIRVFGTTETGQKVCAHVHGAFPYLYIEYQGSLNPKEVNTAIRTLQLSVDHALAISYRRNAYEKKMAYVAHITFVKGIPFYGYHVGYRFFFKIYLFNPMNMTRLADLLRQGAVMKRVLQPYESHLQYLSQWMCDYNLYGCAYLKSSKVTFRAPIPTYLGNSTHIWHDRSIPESAVLDNSILPRQSHCDLEVDIHVQDIINRSEVKERPIHQDFVEMFQPLEPDKKLVPSLAGLWEEEARRRRSKLNPSDADSGSSFRPEELVSMSADPRKTGPGGWVHEEEYRTKMQAVADEEHLGRKPTYTDFVATTSFEATIRSALSSVEDLFPGNIQVMEPEDFGIDKMAEESRAHVDVDESLIVTPRQEGFSYDSDDDDVNDSFLHEQEVEIAGNLEPKSAD
;
A
#
# COMPACT_ATOMS: atom_id res chain seq x y z
N MET A 1 17.47 1.67 -7.74
CA MET A 1 16.45 0.62 -7.89
C MET A 1 15.78 0.73 -9.26
N SER A 2 15.73 -0.34 -10.06
CA SER A 2 14.95 -0.43 -11.30
C SER A 2 13.55 -0.99 -11.04
N ILE A 3 12.69 -1.04 -12.08
CA ILE A 3 11.27 -1.42 -11.95
C ILE A 3 11.15 -2.82 -11.31
N PRO A 4 10.37 -2.99 -10.22
CA PRO A 4 10.19 -4.28 -9.59
C PRO A 4 9.37 -5.24 -10.47
N ARG A 5 9.62 -6.55 -10.36
CA ARG A 5 8.82 -7.60 -10.99
C ARG A 5 8.05 -8.40 -9.93
N LEU A 6 6.83 -8.82 -10.26
CA LEU A 6 6.00 -9.67 -9.41
C LEU A 6 6.30 -11.17 -9.65
N ALA A 7 6.32 -11.95 -8.58
CA ALA A 7 6.28 -13.41 -8.63
C ALA A 7 5.32 -13.94 -7.57
N THR A 8 4.58 -15.02 -7.84
CA THR A 8 3.84 -15.77 -6.83
C THR A 8 4.61 -17.06 -6.51
N THR A 9 4.92 -17.27 -5.24
CA THR A 9 5.77 -18.40 -4.81
C THR A 9 5.15 -19.16 -3.65
N ILE A 10 5.63 -20.39 -3.44
CA ILE A 10 5.28 -21.18 -2.25
C ILE A 10 5.82 -20.43 -1.02
N PRO A 11 5.02 -20.28 0.07
CA PRO A 11 5.46 -19.58 1.27
C PRO A 11 6.73 -20.19 1.86
N THR A 12 7.71 -19.34 2.14
CA THR A 12 8.98 -19.70 2.78
C THR A 12 8.97 -19.31 4.27
N SER A 13 10.09 -19.48 4.96
CA SER A 13 10.28 -18.95 6.32
C SER A 13 10.30 -17.42 6.38
N PHE A 14 10.51 -16.75 5.24
CA PHE A 14 10.53 -15.29 5.13
C PHE A 14 9.14 -14.69 4.90
N ASP A 15 8.14 -15.53 4.65
CA ASP A 15 6.77 -15.09 4.41
C ASP A 15 5.92 -15.27 5.67
N PRO A 16 4.98 -14.34 5.94
CA PRO A 16 4.06 -14.50 7.05
C PRO A 16 3.21 -15.75 6.86
N GLN A 17 3.05 -16.51 7.93
CA GLN A 17 2.33 -17.78 7.92
C GLN A 17 0.82 -17.52 7.92
N LEU A 18 0.26 -17.30 6.74
CA LEU A 18 -1.16 -17.02 6.52
C LEU A 18 -1.87 -18.22 5.86
N PRO A 19 -3.17 -18.43 6.12
CA PRO A 19 -4.02 -17.72 7.09
C PRO A 19 -3.64 -18.03 8.55
N VAL A 20 -3.68 -17.01 9.43
CA VAL A 20 -3.28 -17.10 10.85
C VAL A 20 -4.01 -18.20 11.63
N ASN A 21 -5.25 -18.51 11.24
CA ASN A 21 -6.11 -19.51 11.91
C ASN A 21 -6.24 -20.83 11.14
N ALA A 22 -5.46 -21.03 10.08
CA ALA A 22 -5.40 -22.34 9.44
C ALA A 22 -4.73 -23.31 10.42
N GLY A 23 -5.33 -24.46 10.68
CA GLY A 23 -4.69 -25.53 11.46
C GLY A 23 -3.37 -26.00 10.83
N PRO A 24 -2.80 -27.15 11.23
CA PRO A 24 -1.57 -27.66 10.63
C PRO A 24 -1.81 -28.11 9.18
N VAL A 25 -1.88 -27.14 8.25
CA VAL A 25 -2.00 -27.35 6.82
C VAL A 25 -0.59 -27.60 6.28
N PRO A 26 -0.36 -28.72 5.55
CA PRO A 26 0.92 -29.01 4.91
C PRO A 26 1.40 -27.81 4.07
N LYS A 27 2.71 -27.54 4.05
CA LYS A 27 3.30 -26.38 3.33
C LYS A 27 2.87 -26.29 1.85
N ASN A 28 2.65 -27.43 1.20
CA ASN A 28 2.26 -27.52 -0.22
C ASN A 28 0.77 -27.24 -0.48
N GLU A 29 -0.06 -27.17 0.55
CA GLU A 29 -1.49 -26.87 0.44
C GLU A 29 -1.81 -25.42 0.84
N ARG A 30 -0.77 -24.61 1.12
CA ARG A 30 -0.94 -23.21 1.46
C ARG A 30 -1.05 -22.35 0.20
N PRO A 31 -1.84 -21.26 0.24
CA PRO A 31 -1.90 -20.31 -0.87
C PRO A 31 -0.52 -19.77 -1.22
N LYS A 32 -0.26 -19.61 -2.53
CA LYS A 32 0.93 -18.91 -3.02
C LYS A 32 0.91 -17.46 -2.51
N VAL A 33 2.08 -16.93 -2.17
CA VAL A 33 2.26 -15.55 -1.67
C VAL A 33 2.98 -14.69 -2.69
N PRO A 34 2.73 -13.36 -2.72
CA PRO A 34 3.39 -12.46 -3.65
C PRO A 34 4.78 -12.08 -3.13
N VAL A 35 5.79 -12.19 -3.99
CA VAL A 35 7.17 -11.77 -3.76
C VAL A 35 7.55 -10.74 -4.81
N ILE A 36 8.10 -9.61 -4.37
CA ILE A 36 8.55 -8.53 -5.26
C ILE A 36 10.04 -8.70 -5.52
N ARG A 37 10.43 -8.86 -6.78
CA ARG A 37 11.82 -8.90 -7.22
C ARG A 37 12.29 -7.52 -7.60
N VAL A 38 13.32 -7.03 -6.92
CA VAL A 38 13.87 -5.70 -7.05
C VAL A 38 15.29 -5.80 -7.60
N PHE A 39 15.52 -5.19 -8.75
CA PHE A 39 16.86 -5.13 -9.33
C PHE A 39 17.51 -3.77 -9.04
N GLY A 40 18.82 -3.78 -8.82
CA GLY A 40 19.56 -2.57 -8.51
C GLY A 40 21.06 -2.78 -8.46
N THR A 41 21.74 -1.75 -7.99
CA THR A 41 23.18 -1.76 -7.77
C THR A 41 23.49 -1.32 -6.35
N THR A 42 24.52 -1.90 -5.73
CA THR A 42 25.08 -1.38 -4.49
C THR A 42 25.75 -0.03 -4.73
N GLU A 43 26.15 0.65 -3.64
CA GLU A 43 26.93 1.90 -3.70
C GLU A 43 28.24 1.75 -4.49
N THR A 44 28.79 0.53 -4.57
CA THR A 44 30.00 0.21 -5.33
C THR A 44 29.74 -0.32 -6.74
N GLY A 45 28.48 -0.37 -7.18
CA GLY A 45 28.10 -0.82 -8.52
C GLY A 45 27.87 -2.32 -8.69
N GLN A 46 27.90 -3.13 -7.62
CA GLN A 46 27.59 -4.56 -7.71
C GLN A 46 26.12 -4.76 -8.04
N LYS A 47 25.80 -5.61 -9.02
CA LYS A 47 24.40 -5.88 -9.40
C LYS A 47 23.74 -6.76 -8.35
N VAL A 48 22.54 -6.37 -7.93
CA VAL A 48 21.76 -7.07 -6.89
C VAL A 48 20.36 -7.40 -7.39
N CYS A 49 19.91 -8.62 -7.11
CA CYS A 49 18.51 -9.02 -7.15
C CYS A 49 18.01 -9.21 -5.71
N ALA A 50 17.05 -8.42 -5.26
CA ALA A 50 16.44 -8.53 -3.94
C ALA A 50 15.02 -9.08 -4.03
N HIS A 51 14.74 -10.15 -3.30
CA HIS A 51 13.41 -10.72 -3.11
C HIS A 51 12.80 -10.10 -1.87
N VAL A 52 11.73 -9.32 -2.04
CA VAL A 52 11.02 -8.65 -0.96
C VAL A 52 9.80 -9.47 -0.58
N HIS A 53 9.78 -9.93 0.67
CA HIS A 53 8.78 -10.84 1.24
C HIS A 53 7.82 -10.12 2.19
N GLY A 54 6.56 -10.52 2.19
CA GLY A 54 5.55 -10.04 3.13
C GLY A 54 4.77 -8.79 2.69
N ALA A 55 4.92 -8.33 1.44
CA ALA A 55 4.12 -7.25 0.88
C ALA A 55 2.84 -7.79 0.23
N PHE A 56 1.67 -7.60 0.85
CA PHE A 56 0.41 -8.08 0.28
C PHE A 56 -0.41 -6.93 -0.33
N PRO A 57 -1.02 -7.12 -1.51
CA PRO A 57 -1.95 -6.15 -2.08
C PRO A 57 -3.19 -6.03 -1.19
N TYR A 58 -3.73 -4.82 -1.09
CA TYR A 58 -4.96 -4.57 -0.31
C TYR A 58 -5.89 -3.55 -0.96
N LEU A 59 -7.16 -3.60 -0.56
CA LEU A 59 -8.14 -2.54 -0.77
C LEU A 59 -8.89 -2.24 0.53
N TYR A 60 -9.62 -1.13 0.57
CA TYR A 60 -10.48 -0.80 1.70
C TYR A 60 -11.96 -0.81 1.33
N ILE A 61 -12.80 -1.16 2.30
CA ILE A 61 -14.26 -0.93 2.25
C ILE A 61 -14.71 -0.24 3.53
N GLU A 62 -15.69 0.65 3.42
CA GLU A 62 -16.23 1.40 4.57
C GLU A 62 -17.06 0.48 5.48
N TYR A 63 -16.86 0.60 6.79
CA TYR A 63 -17.61 -0.11 7.82
C TYR A 63 -18.47 0.86 8.62
N GLN A 64 -19.77 0.61 8.61
CA GLN A 64 -20.79 1.44 9.28
C GLN A 64 -21.50 0.68 10.42
N GLY A 65 -20.94 -0.47 10.84
CA GLY A 65 -21.52 -1.28 11.91
C GLY A 65 -21.07 -0.84 13.31
N SER A 66 -21.42 -1.67 14.29
CA SER A 66 -21.02 -1.48 15.70
C SER A 66 -19.51 -1.58 15.88
N LEU A 67 -18.95 -0.71 16.73
CA LEU A 67 -17.52 -0.75 17.08
C LEU A 67 -17.19 -1.76 18.17
N ASN A 68 -18.17 -2.57 18.61
CA ASN A 68 -17.95 -3.63 19.56
C ASN A 68 -17.00 -4.70 18.96
N PRO A 69 -15.85 -5.00 19.59
CA PRO A 69 -14.86 -5.93 19.03
C PRO A 69 -15.42 -7.29 18.61
N LYS A 70 -16.41 -7.83 19.35
CA LYS A 70 -17.04 -9.11 19.01
C LYS A 70 -17.84 -9.05 17.70
N GLU A 71 -18.57 -7.97 17.50
CA GLU A 71 -19.38 -7.76 16.30
C GLU A 71 -18.48 -7.45 15.09
N VAL A 72 -17.43 -6.65 15.30
CA VAL A 72 -16.39 -6.38 14.30
C VAL A 72 -15.72 -7.68 13.85
N ASN A 73 -15.27 -8.53 14.79
CA ASN A 73 -14.66 -9.82 14.45
C ASN A 73 -15.63 -10.75 13.71
N THR A 74 -16.90 -10.78 14.09
CA THR A 74 -17.93 -11.55 13.37
C THR A 74 -18.11 -11.00 11.95
N ALA A 75 -18.16 -9.68 11.78
CA ALA A 75 -18.27 -9.03 10.48
C ALA A 75 -17.05 -9.30 9.59
N ILE A 76 -15.84 -9.28 10.17
CA ILE A 76 -14.59 -9.63 9.47
C ILE A 76 -14.65 -11.06 8.94
N ARG A 77 -15.05 -12.03 9.77
CA ARG A 77 -15.14 -13.44 9.34
C ARG A 77 -16.19 -13.65 8.26
N THR A 78 -17.39 -13.08 8.44
CA THR A 78 -18.46 -13.11 7.44
C THR A 78 -17.99 -12.52 6.11
N LEU A 79 -17.29 -11.38 6.15
CA LEU A 79 -16.74 -10.74 4.96
C LEU A 79 -15.68 -11.60 4.28
N GLN A 80 -14.73 -12.15 5.05
CA GLN A 80 -13.69 -13.04 4.51
C GLN A 80 -14.30 -14.24 3.77
N LEU A 81 -15.22 -14.96 4.42
CA LEU A 81 -15.90 -16.11 3.83
C LEU A 81 -16.69 -15.72 2.57
N SER A 82 -17.39 -14.58 2.60
CA SER A 82 -18.18 -14.10 1.46
C SER A 82 -17.31 -13.70 0.28
N VAL A 83 -16.14 -13.09 0.52
CA VAL A 83 -15.19 -12.73 -0.53
C VAL A 83 -14.55 -13.97 -1.15
N ASP A 84 -14.06 -14.91 -0.33
CA ASP A 84 -13.47 -16.15 -0.82
C ASP A 84 -14.48 -16.95 -1.67
N HIS A 85 -15.73 -17.03 -1.21
CA HIS A 85 -16.81 -17.69 -1.93
C HIS A 85 -17.15 -16.99 -3.25
N ALA A 86 -17.31 -15.66 -3.25
CA ALA A 86 -17.64 -14.90 -4.44
C ALA A 86 -16.54 -14.98 -5.51
N LEU A 87 -15.27 -14.93 -5.11
CA LEU A 87 -14.14 -15.11 -6.01
C LEU A 87 -14.08 -16.55 -6.56
N ALA A 88 -14.30 -17.56 -5.72
CA ALA A 88 -14.33 -18.96 -6.17
C ALA A 88 -15.40 -19.18 -7.26
N ILE A 89 -16.62 -18.69 -7.05
CA ILE A 89 -17.71 -18.78 -8.05
C ILE A 89 -17.32 -18.03 -9.32
N SER A 90 -16.78 -16.82 -9.17
CA SER A 90 -16.36 -16.01 -10.31
C SER A 90 -15.33 -16.70 -11.20
N TYR A 91 -14.38 -17.41 -10.62
CA TYR A 91 -13.37 -18.19 -11.35
C TYR A 91 -13.86 -19.60 -11.73
N ARG A 92 -15.17 -19.87 -11.60
CA ARG A 92 -15.80 -21.18 -11.88
C ARG A 92 -15.15 -22.34 -11.12
N ARG A 93 -14.60 -22.06 -9.94
CA ARG A 93 -14.06 -23.07 -9.02
C ARG A 93 -15.16 -23.55 -8.09
N ASN A 94 -14.96 -24.74 -7.51
CA ASN A 94 -15.87 -25.27 -6.50
C ASN A 94 -15.77 -24.43 -5.22
N ALA A 95 -16.69 -23.48 -5.05
CA ALA A 95 -16.73 -22.59 -3.90
C ALA A 95 -16.96 -23.31 -2.55
N TYR A 96 -17.43 -24.56 -2.62
CA TYR A 96 -17.65 -25.44 -1.48
C TYR A 96 -16.41 -26.27 -1.11
N GLU A 97 -15.35 -26.24 -1.93
CA GLU A 97 -14.07 -26.86 -1.57
C GLU A 97 -13.30 -25.95 -0.62
N LYS A 98 -12.97 -26.49 0.56
CA LYS A 98 -12.26 -25.79 1.65
C LYS A 98 -10.80 -25.40 1.32
N LYS A 99 -10.37 -25.55 0.06
CA LYS A 99 -8.98 -25.36 -0.39
C LYS A 99 -8.68 -23.98 -0.98
N MET A 100 -9.69 -23.15 -1.26
CA MET A 100 -9.48 -21.90 -1.99
C MET A 100 -9.54 -20.69 -1.05
N ALA A 101 -8.38 -20.23 -0.59
CA ALA A 101 -8.24 -18.99 0.16
C ALA A 101 -7.69 -17.88 -0.74
N TYR A 102 -8.47 -16.83 -0.95
CA TYR A 102 -8.11 -15.66 -1.74
C TYR A 102 -7.72 -14.47 -0.84
N VAL A 103 -8.42 -14.34 0.28
CA VAL A 103 -8.16 -13.34 1.31
C VAL A 103 -7.08 -13.84 2.27
N ALA A 104 -6.01 -13.07 2.40
CA ALA A 104 -4.91 -13.36 3.30
C ALA A 104 -5.25 -12.96 4.74
N HIS A 105 -5.79 -11.75 4.92
CA HIS A 105 -6.18 -11.20 6.21
C HIS A 105 -7.11 -10.01 6.03
N ILE A 106 -7.91 -9.67 7.05
CA ILE A 106 -8.70 -8.45 7.08
C ILE A 106 -8.45 -7.73 8.40
N THR A 107 -8.08 -6.46 8.33
CA THR A 107 -7.83 -5.62 9.51
C THR A 107 -8.83 -4.49 9.58
N PHE A 108 -9.28 -4.18 10.80
CA PHE A 108 -10.13 -3.04 11.09
C PHE A 108 -9.28 -1.79 11.34
N VAL A 109 -9.50 -0.74 10.55
CA VAL A 109 -8.69 0.48 10.56
C VAL A 109 -9.57 1.73 10.55
N LYS A 110 -8.98 2.86 10.96
CA LYS A 110 -9.58 4.19 10.80
C LYS A 110 -8.87 4.99 9.71
N GLY A 111 -9.63 5.81 9.01
CA GLY A 111 -9.15 6.65 7.93
C GLY A 111 -10.13 7.78 7.62
N ILE A 112 -9.77 8.66 6.69
CA ILE A 112 -10.59 9.80 6.28
C ILE A 112 -10.70 9.75 4.76
N PRO A 113 -11.92 9.70 4.19
CA PRO A 113 -12.09 9.67 2.74
C PRO A 113 -11.47 10.91 2.09
N PHE A 114 -10.69 10.70 1.04
CA PHE A 114 -10.06 11.79 0.31
C PHE A 114 -11.02 12.54 -0.64
N TYR A 115 -11.98 11.82 -1.25
CA TYR A 115 -12.89 12.42 -2.21
C TYR A 115 -14.04 13.15 -1.51
N GLY A 116 -14.02 14.48 -1.57
CA GLY A 116 -14.96 15.36 -0.87
C GLY A 116 -14.35 15.99 0.38
N TYR A 117 -15.10 16.88 1.04
CA TYR A 117 -14.66 17.50 2.30
C TYR A 117 -15.17 16.68 3.48
N HIS A 118 -14.28 15.93 4.13
CA HIS A 118 -14.59 15.10 5.29
C HIS A 118 -13.71 15.50 6.46
N VAL A 119 -14.33 15.62 7.63
CA VAL A 119 -13.66 15.87 8.91
C VAL A 119 -14.12 14.80 9.89
N GLY A 120 -13.16 14.24 10.64
CA GLY A 120 -13.43 13.12 11.54
C GLY A 120 -13.14 11.76 10.91
N TYR A 121 -12.81 10.78 11.75
CA TYR A 121 -12.49 9.44 11.30
C TYR A 121 -13.73 8.67 10.87
N ARG A 122 -13.54 7.88 9.82
CA ARG A 122 -14.42 6.78 9.44
C ARG A 122 -13.69 5.45 9.58
N PHE A 123 -14.47 4.39 9.65
CA PHE A 123 -13.94 3.05 9.87
C PHE A 123 -13.97 2.24 8.59
N PHE A 124 -12.93 1.44 8.39
CA PHE A 124 -12.75 0.67 7.17
C PHE A 124 -12.24 -0.73 7.50
N PHE A 125 -12.58 -1.69 6.65
CA PHE A 125 -11.88 -2.96 6.57
C PHE A 125 -10.81 -2.90 5.49
N LYS A 126 -9.56 -3.14 5.88
CA LYS A 126 -8.43 -3.36 4.99
C LYS A 126 -8.38 -4.83 4.64
N ILE A 127 -8.63 -5.18 3.38
CA ILE A 127 -8.70 -6.56 2.90
C ILE A 127 -7.40 -6.87 2.16
N TYR A 128 -6.56 -7.73 2.73
CA TYR A 128 -5.33 -8.21 2.10
C TYR A 128 -5.62 -9.44 1.24
N LEU A 129 -5.07 -9.50 0.03
CA LEU A 129 -5.24 -10.61 -0.91
C LEU A 129 -3.92 -11.36 -1.12
N PHE A 130 -4.00 -12.67 -1.42
CA PHE A 130 -2.82 -13.46 -1.78
C PHE A 130 -2.27 -13.13 -3.18
N ASN A 131 -3.15 -12.88 -4.14
CA ASN A 131 -2.77 -12.60 -5.52
C ASN A 131 -3.25 -11.19 -5.94
N PRO A 132 -2.34 -10.29 -6.36
CA PRO A 132 -2.72 -8.94 -6.79
C PRO A 132 -3.60 -8.93 -8.05
N MET A 133 -3.59 -10.00 -8.87
CA MET A 133 -4.45 -10.11 -10.05
C MET A 133 -5.94 -10.20 -9.69
N ASN A 134 -6.26 -10.64 -8.47
CA ASN A 134 -7.64 -10.75 -8.00
C ASN A 134 -8.23 -9.40 -7.56
N MET A 135 -7.41 -8.34 -7.49
CA MET A 135 -7.81 -7.02 -7.01
C MET A 135 -8.92 -6.39 -7.86
N THR A 136 -8.74 -6.40 -9.18
CA THR A 136 -9.70 -5.83 -10.13
C THR A 136 -11.03 -6.56 -10.07
N ARG A 137 -10.97 -7.90 -10.06
CA ARG A 137 -12.15 -8.74 -10.02
C ARG A 137 -12.92 -8.60 -8.71
N LEU A 138 -12.22 -8.56 -7.58
CA LEU A 138 -12.86 -8.32 -6.28
C LEU A 138 -13.56 -6.95 -6.26
N ALA A 139 -12.90 -5.90 -6.79
CA ALA A 139 -13.49 -4.57 -6.86
C ALA A 139 -14.78 -4.54 -7.71
N ASP A 140 -14.84 -5.29 -8.81
CA ASP A 140 -16.07 -5.45 -9.60
C ASP A 140 -17.19 -6.14 -8.80
N LEU A 141 -16.88 -7.25 -8.13
CA LEU A 141 -17.86 -8.00 -7.34
C LEU A 141 -18.45 -7.17 -6.18
N LEU A 142 -17.61 -6.35 -5.53
CA LEU A 142 -18.02 -5.41 -4.49
C LEU A 142 -18.96 -4.33 -5.04
N ARG A 143 -18.61 -3.72 -6.19
CA ARG A 143 -19.44 -2.68 -6.85
C ARG A 143 -20.77 -3.21 -7.37
N GLN A 144 -20.80 -4.44 -7.86
CA GLN A 144 -22.04 -5.09 -8.33
C GLN A 144 -22.98 -5.45 -7.17
N GLY A 145 -22.47 -5.48 -5.94
CA GLY A 145 -23.22 -5.92 -4.77
C GLY A 145 -23.35 -7.43 -4.66
N ALA A 146 -22.49 -8.19 -5.35
CA ALA A 146 -22.45 -9.64 -5.26
C ALA A 146 -21.97 -10.12 -3.88
N VAL A 147 -21.12 -9.34 -3.21
CA VAL A 147 -20.61 -9.63 -1.86
C VAL A 147 -21.47 -8.91 -0.82
N MET A 148 -21.92 -9.62 0.22
CA MET A 148 -22.83 -9.12 1.27
C MET A 148 -24.18 -8.57 0.78
N LYS A 149 -24.60 -8.95 -0.43
CA LYS A 149 -25.88 -8.52 -1.06
C LYS A 149 -26.14 -7.01 -1.04
N ARG A 150 -25.07 -6.21 -1.06
CA ARG A 150 -25.16 -4.74 -1.03
C ARG A 150 -24.01 -4.14 -1.81
N VAL A 151 -24.24 -2.98 -2.41
CA VAL A 151 -23.19 -2.24 -3.12
C VAL A 151 -22.16 -1.76 -2.10
N LEU A 152 -20.93 -2.27 -2.24
CA LEU A 152 -19.79 -1.88 -1.42
C LEU A 152 -18.82 -1.09 -2.29
N GLN A 153 -18.58 0.17 -1.96
CA GLN A 153 -17.60 0.99 -2.67
C GLN A 153 -16.18 0.55 -2.28
N PRO A 154 -15.37 0.01 -3.20
CA PRO A 154 -13.96 -0.25 -2.94
C PRO A 154 -13.18 1.06 -2.98
N TYR A 155 -12.25 1.23 -2.04
CA TYR A 155 -11.31 2.34 -1.96
C TYR A 155 -9.91 1.82 -2.24
N GLU A 156 -9.10 2.65 -2.92
CA GLU A 156 -7.73 2.34 -3.35
C GLU A 156 -7.55 1.11 -4.26
N SER A 157 -8.63 0.48 -4.75
CA SER A 157 -8.55 -0.69 -5.64
C SER A 157 -7.93 -0.42 -7.02
N HIS A 158 -7.75 0.86 -7.38
CA HIS A 158 -7.17 1.28 -8.65
C HIS A 158 -5.65 1.42 -8.58
N LEU A 159 -5.06 1.38 -7.37
CA LEU A 159 -3.61 1.45 -7.20
C LEU A 159 -2.99 0.13 -7.64
N GLN A 160 -1.97 0.22 -8.50
CA GLN A 160 -1.19 -0.93 -8.88
C GLN A 160 -0.41 -1.45 -7.68
N TYR A 161 -0.33 -2.78 -7.53
CA TYR A 161 0.34 -3.43 -6.39
C TYR A 161 1.74 -2.90 -6.10
N LEU A 162 2.58 -2.74 -7.13
CA LEU A 162 3.93 -2.22 -6.95
C LEU A 162 3.95 -0.75 -6.50
N SER A 163 3.03 0.07 -7.02
CA SER A 163 2.91 1.48 -6.61
C SER A 163 2.42 1.59 -5.16
N GLN A 164 1.47 0.76 -4.76
CA GLN A 164 0.99 0.66 -3.38
C GLN A 164 2.14 0.31 -2.43
N TRP A 165 2.91 -0.73 -2.75
CA TRP A 165 4.10 -1.11 -1.99
C TRP A 165 5.15 0.02 -1.93
N MET A 166 5.43 0.69 -3.05
CA MET A 166 6.38 1.81 -3.05
C MET A 166 5.92 2.97 -2.16
N CYS A 167 4.63 3.29 -2.15
CA CYS A 167 4.06 4.32 -1.29
C CYS A 167 4.17 3.95 0.20
N ASP A 168 3.81 2.72 0.58
CA ASP A 168 3.81 2.25 1.97
C ASP A 168 5.22 2.26 2.60
N TYR A 169 6.24 1.94 1.80
CA TYR A 169 7.63 1.84 2.26
C TYR A 169 8.48 3.07 1.91
N ASN A 170 7.86 4.15 1.40
CA ASN A 170 8.55 5.39 1.01
C ASN A 170 9.70 5.14 0.01
N LEU A 171 9.42 4.34 -1.03
CA LEU A 171 10.38 3.96 -2.06
C LEU A 171 10.14 4.77 -3.33
N TYR A 172 11.22 5.15 -3.98
CA TYR A 172 11.20 5.94 -5.21
C TYR A 172 12.02 5.24 -6.30
N GLY A 173 11.64 5.47 -7.56
CA GLY A 173 12.43 5.02 -8.71
C GLY A 173 13.85 5.58 -8.64
N CYS A 174 14.84 4.74 -8.94
CA CYS A 174 16.27 5.09 -8.88
C CYS A 174 16.81 5.57 -7.51
N ALA A 175 16.03 5.47 -6.43
CA ALA A 175 16.50 5.77 -5.09
C ALA A 175 17.13 4.54 -4.41
N TYR A 176 17.70 4.78 -3.22
CA TYR A 176 18.23 3.74 -2.34
C TYR A 176 17.12 3.05 -1.54
N LEU A 177 17.08 1.73 -1.62
CA LEU A 177 16.35 0.89 -0.68
C LEU A 177 17.31 0.55 0.47
N LYS A 178 17.01 1.06 1.65
CA LYS A 178 17.78 0.83 2.87
C LYS A 178 17.08 -0.27 3.67
N SER A 179 17.81 -1.34 3.97
CA SER A 179 17.32 -2.42 4.84
C SER A 179 18.23 -2.56 6.06
N SER A 180 17.62 -2.79 7.23
CA SER A 180 18.35 -3.06 8.47
C SER A 180 18.92 -4.48 8.53
N LYS A 181 18.24 -5.44 7.89
CA LYS A 181 18.64 -6.84 7.82
C LYS A 181 18.44 -7.38 6.41
N VAL A 182 19.37 -8.22 5.99
CA VAL A 182 19.38 -8.84 4.66
C VAL A 182 19.90 -10.27 4.80
N THR A 183 19.28 -11.21 4.08
CA THR A 183 19.79 -12.59 3.96
C THR A 183 20.31 -12.79 2.54
N PHE A 184 21.49 -13.37 2.38
CA PHE A 184 22.13 -13.59 1.08
C PHE A 184 21.88 -15.01 0.60
N ARG A 185 21.58 -15.21 -0.68
CA ARG A 185 21.52 -16.54 -1.28
C ARG A 185 22.89 -16.93 -1.82
N ALA A 186 23.29 -18.18 -1.58
CA ALA A 186 24.49 -18.73 -2.19
C ALA A 186 24.31 -18.99 -3.71
N PRO A 187 25.38 -18.93 -4.52
CA PRO A 187 26.74 -18.58 -4.16
C PRO A 187 26.96 -17.06 -4.07
N ILE A 188 27.76 -16.63 -3.09
CA ILE A 188 28.21 -15.24 -2.94
C ILE A 188 29.56 -15.01 -3.67
N PRO A 189 29.84 -13.77 -4.13
CA PRO A 189 31.12 -13.46 -4.79
C PRO A 189 32.33 -13.69 -3.88
N THR A 190 33.37 -14.30 -4.42
CA THR A 190 34.68 -14.45 -3.74
C THR A 190 35.42 -13.12 -3.74
N TYR A 191 36.12 -12.80 -2.65
CA TYR A 191 36.98 -11.64 -2.58
C TYR A 191 38.10 -11.69 -3.64
N LEU A 192 38.10 -10.72 -4.55
CA LEU A 192 39.18 -10.46 -5.49
C LEU A 192 39.95 -9.23 -5.01
N GLY A 193 41.24 -9.36 -4.73
CA GLY A 193 42.08 -8.31 -4.09
C GLY A 193 42.20 -6.99 -4.85
N ASN A 194 41.68 -6.94 -6.07
CA ASN A 194 41.65 -5.82 -7.01
C ASN A 194 40.23 -5.25 -7.22
N SER A 195 39.22 -5.77 -6.52
CA SER A 195 37.84 -5.29 -6.61
C SER A 195 37.54 -4.19 -5.58
N THR A 196 36.79 -3.17 -5.98
CA THR A 196 36.23 -2.11 -5.11
C THR A 196 34.93 -2.53 -4.43
N HIS A 197 34.47 -3.76 -4.69
CA HIS A 197 33.22 -4.31 -4.19
C HIS A 197 33.28 -4.59 -2.68
N ILE A 198 32.27 -4.13 -1.94
CA ILE A 198 32.19 -4.29 -0.47
C ILE A 198 31.64 -5.67 -0.09
N TRP A 199 30.73 -6.25 -0.88
CA TRP A 199 29.99 -7.45 -0.50
C TRP A 199 30.60 -8.70 -1.16
N HIS A 200 31.21 -9.55 -0.35
CA HIS A 200 31.90 -10.78 -0.76
C HIS A 200 32.02 -11.76 0.42
N ASP A 201 32.53 -12.95 0.16
CA ASP A 201 32.76 -14.03 1.15
C ASP A 201 33.44 -13.61 2.46
N ARG A 202 34.38 -12.65 2.44
CA ARG A 202 35.04 -12.15 3.67
C ARG A 202 34.26 -11.08 4.45
N SER A 203 33.28 -10.41 3.83
CA SER A 203 32.53 -9.31 4.47
C SER A 203 31.12 -9.73 4.87
N ILE A 204 30.54 -10.68 4.16
CA ILE A 204 29.23 -11.24 4.46
C ILE A 204 29.40 -12.33 5.54
N PRO A 205 28.74 -12.21 6.70
CA PRO A 205 28.82 -13.24 7.72
C PRO A 205 28.12 -14.52 7.24
N GLU A 206 28.73 -15.69 7.50
CA GLU A 206 28.19 -16.99 7.10
C GLU A 206 26.77 -17.22 7.63
N SER A 207 26.44 -16.69 8.81
CA SER A 207 25.10 -16.78 9.41
C SER A 207 24.01 -16.04 8.63
N ALA A 208 24.38 -15.09 7.77
CA ALA A 208 23.46 -14.35 6.91
C ALA A 208 23.35 -14.98 5.51
N VAL A 209 24.06 -16.07 5.24
CA VAL A 209 24.01 -16.76 3.95
C VAL A 209 23.08 -17.96 4.08
N LEU A 210 22.09 -18.03 3.19
CA LEU A 210 21.21 -19.18 3.08
C LEU A 210 21.83 -20.24 2.18
N ASP A 211 21.67 -21.50 2.57
CA ASP A 211 22.12 -22.62 1.76
C ASP A 211 21.31 -22.74 0.45
N ASN A 212 22.02 -23.03 -0.63
CA ASN A 212 21.48 -23.16 -1.98
C ASN A 212 20.47 -24.32 -2.11
N SER A 213 20.54 -25.29 -1.19
CA SER A 213 19.58 -26.41 -1.15
C SER A 213 18.17 -25.99 -0.71
N ILE A 214 18.05 -24.90 0.07
CA ILE A 214 16.79 -24.43 0.64
C ILE A 214 16.10 -23.46 -0.32
N LEU A 215 16.82 -22.42 -0.77
CA LEU A 215 16.33 -21.49 -1.77
C LEU A 215 17.39 -21.30 -2.85
N PRO A 216 17.22 -21.93 -4.02
CA PRO A 216 18.17 -21.79 -5.10
C PRO A 216 18.09 -20.39 -5.71
N ARG A 217 19.22 -19.95 -6.22
CA ARG A 217 19.37 -18.68 -6.92
C ARG A 217 18.53 -18.64 -8.20
N GLN A 218 17.84 -17.52 -8.44
CA GLN A 218 16.94 -17.35 -9.60
C GLN A 218 17.40 -16.25 -10.58
N SER A 219 18.45 -15.49 -10.25
CA SER A 219 18.94 -14.38 -11.06
C SER A 219 20.38 -14.54 -11.50
N HIS A 220 20.78 -13.75 -12.51
CA HIS A 220 22.17 -13.65 -12.98
C HIS A 220 22.95 -12.47 -12.34
N CYS A 221 22.41 -11.84 -11.29
CA CYS A 221 23.05 -10.69 -10.60
C CYS A 221 24.24 -11.12 -9.73
N ASP A 222 25.21 -10.25 -9.46
CA ASP A 222 26.37 -10.63 -8.62
C ASP A 222 25.93 -11.08 -7.22
N LEU A 223 24.92 -10.40 -6.67
CA LEU A 223 24.32 -10.71 -5.37
C LEU A 223 22.83 -11.01 -5.55
N GLU A 224 22.36 -12.04 -4.83
CA GLU A 224 20.93 -12.32 -4.68
C GLU A 224 20.60 -12.33 -3.18
N VAL A 225 19.58 -11.58 -2.80
CA VAL A 225 19.23 -11.38 -1.40
C VAL A 225 17.73 -11.52 -1.15
N ASP A 226 17.37 -11.87 0.07
CA ASP A 226 16.01 -11.88 0.61
C ASP A 226 15.90 -10.79 1.68
N ILE A 227 14.85 -9.97 1.55
CA ILE A 227 14.55 -8.85 2.44
C ILE A 227 13.12 -9.02 2.94
N HIS A 228 12.92 -9.00 4.25
CA HIS A 228 11.59 -8.94 4.83
C HIS A 228 11.10 -7.48 4.81
N VAL A 229 9.84 -7.23 4.48
CA VAL A 229 9.28 -5.86 4.43
C VAL A 229 9.47 -5.07 5.72
N GLN A 230 9.37 -5.74 6.88
CA GLN A 230 9.60 -5.13 8.20
C GLN A 230 11.00 -4.50 8.34
N ASP A 231 12.00 -5.00 7.61
CA ASP A 231 13.39 -4.60 7.75
C ASP A 231 13.71 -3.36 6.89
N ILE A 232 12.80 -2.95 6.00
CA ILE A 232 12.93 -1.77 5.13
C ILE A 232 12.79 -0.50 5.98
N ILE A 233 13.89 0.25 6.14
CA ILE A 233 13.93 1.41 7.05
C ILE A 233 13.45 2.72 6.43
N ASN A 234 13.35 2.80 5.09
CA ASN A 234 12.89 3.99 4.37
C ASN A 234 11.55 4.54 4.89
N ARG A 235 10.66 3.66 5.34
CA ARG A 235 9.34 4.02 5.87
C ARG A 235 9.40 4.91 7.11
N SER A 236 10.47 4.81 7.92
CA SER A 236 10.64 5.62 9.14
C SER A 236 10.80 7.11 8.86
N GLU A 237 11.12 7.47 7.62
CA GLU A 237 11.22 8.87 7.17
C GLU A 237 9.83 9.52 7.00
N VAL A 238 8.77 8.73 6.85
CA VAL A 238 7.39 9.21 6.71
C VAL A 238 6.70 9.32 8.06
N LYS A 239 5.99 10.43 8.30
CA LYS A 239 5.25 10.68 9.54
C LYS A 239 3.79 11.00 9.25
N GLU A 240 2.90 10.32 9.97
CA GLU A 240 1.47 10.64 9.94
C GLU A 240 1.21 12.05 10.46
N ARG A 241 0.25 12.73 9.83
CA ARG A 241 -0.23 14.06 10.25
C ARG A 241 -1.73 13.96 10.51
N PRO A 242 -2.18 13.85 11.78
CA PRO A 242 -3.59 13.75 12.11
C PRO A 242 -4.25 15.14 12.10
N ILE A 243 -4.26 15.79 10.93
CA ILE A 243 -4.74 17.16 10.76
C ILE A 243 -6.20 17.25 10.30
N HIS A 244 -6.75 16.17 9.73
CA HIS A 244 -8.14 16.11 9.25
C HIS A 244 -9.09 15.38 10.24
N GLN A 245 -8.55 14.86 11.35
CA GLN A 245 -9.38 14.23 12.39
C GLN A 245 -10.36 15.22 13.04
N ASP A 246 -9.99 16.50 13.04
CA ASP A 246 -10.76 17.63 13.54
C ASP A 246 -10.29 18.88 12.77
N PHE A 247 -10.80 20.07 13.10
CA PHE A 247 -10.43 21.35 12.48
C PHE A 247 -9.03 21.85 12.91
N VAL A 248 -8.05 20.95 13.06
CA VAL A 248 -6.70 21.25 13.57
C VAL A 248 -6.00 22.32 12.73
N GLU A 249 -6.14 22.26 11.40
CA GLU A 249 -5.50 23.21 10.47
C GLU A 249 -5.92 24.67 10.71
N MET A 250 -7.13 24.90 11.22
CA MET A 250 -7.63 26.23 11.55
C MET A 250 -6.95 26.81 12.79
N PHE A 251 -6.62 25.96 13.76
CA PHE A 251 -6.00 26.37 15.02
C PHE A 251 -4.47 26.29 15.00
N GLN A 252 -3.92 25.47 14.10
CA GLN A 252 -2.48 25.21 13.95
C GLN A 252 -2.12 25.24 12.46
N PRO A 253 -1.97 26.44 11.87
CA PRO A 253 -1.59 26.57 10.47
C PRO A 253 -0.21 25.98 10.22
N LEU A 254 -0.02 25.40 9.03
CA LEU A 254 1.26 24.83 8.61
C LEU A 254 2.32 25.93 8.48
N GLU A 255 3.55 25.62 8.87
CA GLU A 255 4.70 26.49 8.59
C GLU A 255 4.89 26.61 7.06
N PRO A 256 4.96 27.84 6.50
CA PRO A 256 5.01 28.07 5.06
C PRO A 256 6.18 27.36 4.35
N ASP A 257 7.31 27.21 5.03
CA ASP A 257 8.54 26.66 4.45
C ASP A 257 8.62 25.12 4.52
N LYS A 258 7.58 24.46 5.04
CA LYS A 258 7.58 23.01 5.23
C LYS A 258 7.38 22.28 3.90
N LYS A 259 8.41 21.57 3.46
CA LYS A 259 8.39 20.73 2.25
C LYS A 259 7.71 19.40 2.54
N LEU A 260 6.59 19.15 1.86
CA LEU A 260 5.76 17.96 2.09
C LEU A 260 6.04 16.80 1.13
N VAL A 261 6.76 17.05 0.03
CA VAL A 261 7.11 16.04 -0.98
C VAL A 261 8.54 15.57 -0.73
N PRO A 262 8.77 14.38 -0.13
CA PRO A 262 10.11 13.96 0.28
C PRO A 262 11.06 13.72 -0.89
N SER A 263 10.54 13.25 -2.04
CA SER A 263 11.35 13.01 -3.24
C SER A 263 12.06 14.25 -3.78
N LEU A 264 11.51 15.44 -3.54
CA LEU A 264 12.12 16.71 -3.95
C LEU A 264 13.16 17.22 -2.95
N ALA A 265 13.26 16.63 -1.75
CA ALA A 265 14.18 17.09 -0.72
C ALA A 265 15.63 17.09 -1.21
N GLY A 266 16.06 16.04 -1.92
CA GLY A 266 17.40 15.96 -2.50
C GLY A 266 17.68 17.07 -3.51
N LEU A 267 16.71 17.41 -4.37
CA LEU A 267 16.83 18.52 -5.33
C LEU A 267 16.96 19.87 -4.60
N TRP A 268 16.18 20.07 -3.54
CA TRP A 268 16.26 21.27 -2.72
C TRP A 268 17.61 21.40 -2.00
N GLU A 269 18.15 20.31 -1.48
CA GLU A 269 19.47 20.28 -0.83
C GLU A 269 20.60 20.54 -1.82
N GLU A 270 20.52 19.96 -3.02
CA GLU A 270 21.47 20.17 -4.10
C GLU A 270 21.47 21.63 -4.57
N GLU A 271 20.28 22.19 -4.81
CA GLU A 271 20.16 23.59 -5.21
C GLU A 271 20.65 24.53 -4.09
N ALA A 272 20.34 24.24 -2.82
CA ALA A 272 20.87 24.99 -1.69
C ALA A 272 22.41 24.92 -1.62
N ARG A 273 23.01 23.76 -1.90
CA ARG A 273 24.48 23.59 -1.95
C ARG A 273 25.09 24.39 -3.10
N ARG A 274 24.51 24.30 -4.30
CA ARG A 274 24.94 25.04 -5.50
C ARG A 274 24.86 26.55 -5.31
N ARG A 275 23.86 27.03 -4.57
CA ARG A 275 23.71 28.46 -4.25
C ARG A 275 24.73 28.91 -3.22
N ARG A 276 24.94 28.14 -2.16
CA ARG A 276 25.99 28.41 -1.17
C ARG A 276 27.38 28.47 -1.80
N SER A 277 27.69 27.64 -2.79
CA SER A 277 28.98 27.70 -3.48
C SER A 277 29.14 28.91 -4.41
N LYS A 278 28.05 29.61 -4.73
CA LYS A 278 28.06 30.85 -5.53
C LYS A 278 27.92 32.13 -4.69
N LEU A 279 27.58 32.02 -3.40
CA LEU A 279 27.47 33.17 -2.50
C LEU A 279 28.86 33.63 -2.05
N ASN A 280 29.05 34.94 -1.96
CA ASN A 280 30.25 35.51 -1.37
C ASN A 280 30.26 35.25 0.16
N PRO A 281 31.43 35.08 0.81
CA PRO A 281 31.54 34.83 2.25
C PRO A 281 30.86 35.89 3.14
N SER A 282 30.66 37.11 2.61
CA SER A 282 30.01 38.23 3.30
C SER A 282 28.48 38.13 3.38
N ASP A 283 27.84 37.31 2.55
CA ASP A 283 26.37 37.15 2.49
C ASP A 283 25.90 35.83 3.13
N ALA A 284 26.82 35.07 3.73
CA ALA A 284 26.57 33.73 4.29
C ALA A 284 25.87 33.74 5.68
N ASP A 285 25.72 34.91 6.31
CA ASP A 285 25.13 35.05 7.65
C ASP A 285 23.59 34.96 7.67
N SER A 286 22.94 34.94 6.51
CA SER A 286 21.51 34.63 6.41
C SER A 286 21.33 33.11 6.49
N GLY A 287 20.76 32.61 7.58
CA GLY A 287 20.57 31.17 7.86
C GLY A 287 19.74 30.37 6.83
N SER A 288 19.29 30.99 5.73
CA SER A 288 18.61 30.33 4.61
C SER A 288 19.35 30.61 3.30
N SER A 289 19.54 29.55 2.49
CA SER A 289 20.10 29.64 1.13
C SER A 289 19.11 30.20 0.09
N PHE A 290 17.88 30.52 0.52
CA PHE A 290 16.79 31.04 -0.31
C PHE A 290 16.30 32.38 0.24
N ARG A 291 16.03 33.35 -0.65
CA ARG A 291 15.43 34.63 -0.27
C ARG A 291 13.92 34.42 -0.04
N PRO A 292 13.29 35.11 0.93
CA PRO A 292 11.84 35.01 1.15
C PRO A 292 11.00 35.32 -0.10
N GLU A 293 11.47 36.24 -0.95
CA GLU A 293 10.86 36.62 -2.24
C GLU A 293 10.86 35.48 -3.28
N GLU A 294 11.70 34.46 -3.10
CA GLU A 294 11.80 33.30 -3.99
C GLU A 294 11.00 32.10 -3.49
N LEU A 295 10.58 32.13 -2.22
CA LEU A 295 9.71 31.13 -1.59
C LEU A 295 8.22 31.57 -1.64
N VAL A 296 7.89 32.50 -2.54
CA VAL A 296 6.53 33.00 -2.70
C VAL A 296 5.59 31.84 -3.02
N SER A 297 4.67 31.59 -2.10
CA SER A 297 3.62 30.61 -2.30
C SER A 297 2.75 31.02 -3.48
N MET A 298 2.62 30.14 -4.47
CA MET A 298 1.66 30.29 -5.57
C MET A 298 0.21 30.04 -5.12
N SER A 299 -0.01 29.77 -3.82
CA SER A 299 -1.34 29.76 -3.22
C SER A 299 -2.04 31.09 -3.44
N ALA A 300 -3.36 31.09 -3.36
CA ALA A 300 -4.16 32.29 -3.49
C ALA A 300 -3.99 33.23 -2.27
N ASP A 301 -2.81 33.82 -2.08
CA ASP A 301 -2.68 35.05 -1.30
C ASP A 301 -3.43 36.18 -2.06
N PRO A 302 -3.97 37.20 -1.38
CA PRO A 302 -5.28 37.76 -1.69
C PRO A 302 -5.28 38.49 -3.02
N ARG A 303 -5.58 37.76 -4.10
CA ARG A 303 -5.91 38.33 -5.42
C ARG A 303 -7.18 39.18 -5.40
N LYS A 304 -7.79 39.39 -4.22
CA LYS A 304 -8.75 40.47 -3.95
C LYS A 304 -8.02 41.80 -3.80
N THR A 305 -7.42 42.29 -4.88
CA THR A 305 -6.99 43.70 -4.99
C THR A 305 -8.03 44.56 -5.71
N GLY A 306 -9.14 43.96 -6.20
CA GLY A 306 -10.22 44.66 -6.89
C GLY A 306 -11.62 44.39 -6.30
N PRO A 307 -12.55 45.35 -6.38
CA PRO A 307 -13.95 45.20 -5.95
C PRO A 307 -14.80 44.34 -6.88
N GLY A 308 -14.26 43.88 -8.01
CA GLY A 308 -14.96 43.02 -8.97
C GLY A 308 -15.01 41.57 -8.46
N GLY A 309 -16.14 41.18 -7.89
CA GLY A 309 -16.47 39.79 -7.61
C GLY A 309 -16.69 38.97 -8.89
N TRP A 310 -17.09 37.70 -8.74
CA TRP A 310 -17.49 36.88 -9.89
C TRP A 310 -18.88 37.29 -10.38
N VAL A 311 -19.16 37.16 -11.68
CA VAL A 311 -20.41 37.62 -12.32
C VAL A 311 -21.68 37.09 -11.62
N HIS A 312 -21.64 35.85 -11.11
CA HIS A 312 -22.75 35.19 -10.43
C HIS A 312 -22.51 35.01 -8.92
N GLU A 313 -21.63 35.80 -8.31
CA GLU A 313 -21.28 35.65 -6.88
C GLU A 313 -22.51 35.77 -5.97
N GLU A 314 -23.38 36.76 -6.20
CA GLU A 314 -24.58 36.99 -5.40
C GLU A 314 -25.59 35.84 -5.54
N GLU A 315 -25.76 35.32 -6.76
CA GLU A 315 -26.63 34.17 -7.03
C GLU A 315 -26.13 32.92 -6.30
N TYR A 316 -24.82 32.64 -6.36
CA TYR A 316 -24.23 31.50 -5.66
C TYR A 316 -24.27 31.66 -4.14
N ARG A 317 -24.06 32.87 -3.60
CA ARG A 317 -24.22 33.14 -2.16
C ARG A 317 -25.65 32.87 -1.70
N THR A 318 -26.64 33.27 -2.50
CA THR A 318 -28.06 33.03 -2.20
C THR A 318 -28.37 31.53 -2.19
N LYS A 319 -27.89 30.79 -3.20
CA LYS A 319 -28.03 29.32 -3.27
C LYS A 319 -27.35 28.62 -2.09
N MET A 320 -26.14 29.04 -1.72
CA MET A 320 -25.40 28.50 -0.59
C MET A 320 -26.13 28.73 0.74
N GLN A 321 -26.68 29.94 0.94
CA GLN A 321 -27.46 30.23 2.14
C GLN A 321 -28.73 29.38 2.22
N ALA A 322 -29.43 29.21 1.09
CA ALA A 322 -30.63 28.37 1.04
C ALA A 322 -30.33 26.90 1.43
N VAL A 323 -29.22 26.34 0.93
CA VAL A 323 -28.77 24.99 1.33
C VAL A 323 -28.40 24.94 2.82
N ALA A 324 -27.68 25.95 3.32
CA ALA A 324 -27.31 26.01 4.73
C ALA A 324 -28.53 26.13 5.67
N ASP A 325 -29.57 26.85 5.25
CA ASP A 325 -30.82 27.00 5.99
C ASP A 325 -31.66 25.70 5.95
N GLU A 326 -31.65 24.97 4.82
CA GLU A 326 -32.31 23.65 4.67
C GLU A 326 -31.65 22.57 5.54
N GLU A 327 -30.32 22.53 5.59
CA GLU A 327 -29.55 21.58 6.41
C GLU A 327 -29.47 21.99 7.90
N HIS A 328 -30.06 23.12 8.28
CA HIS A 328 -29.97 23.63 9.64
C HIS A 328 -30.74 22.73 10.64
N LEU A 329 -30.00 21.94 11.43
CA LEU A 329 -30.55 21.07 12.49
C LEU A 329 -31.14 21.83 13.71
N GLY A 330 -31.45 23.12 13.59
CA GLY A 330 -31.97 23.96 14.67
C GLY A 330 -30.94 24.35 15.75
N ARG A 331 -29.70 23.87 15.62
CA ARG A 331 -28.53 24.27 16.43
C ARG A 331 -27.48 24.91 15.54
N LYS A 332 -26.78 25.93 16.04
CA LYS A 332 -25.57 26.46 15.38
C LYS A 332 -24.38 25.62 15.84
N PRO A 333 -23.84 24.71 15.01
CA PRO A 333 -22.71 23.90 15.42
C PRO A 333 -21.48 24.79 15.65
N THR A 334 -20.74 24.51 16.71
CA THR A 334 -19.41 25.08 16.96
C THR A 334 -18.35 24.11 16.49
N TYR A 335 -17.17 24.61 16.13
CA TYR A 335 -16.04 23.77 15.67
C TYR A 335 -15.70 22.64 16.65
N THR A 336 -15.88 22.84 17.95
CA THR A 336 -15.62 21.84 19.00
C THR A 336 -16.71 20.78 19.18
N ASP A 337 -17.93 21.01 18.66
CA ASP A 337 -19.10 20.10 18.81
C ASP A 337 -19.46 19.42 17.47
N PHE A 338 -18.81 19.82 16.38
CA PHE A 338 -19.17 19.35 15.05
C PHE A 338 -18.73 17.91 14.80
N VAL A 339 -17.54 17.53 15.29
CA VAL A 339 -17.01 16.17 15.11
C VAL A 339 -17.40 15.29 16.29
N ALA A 340 -18.10 14.18 16.01
CA ALA A 340 -18.48 13.22 17.04
C ALA A 340 -17.26 12.41 17.50
N THR A 341 -16.76 12.67 18.71
CA THR A 341 -15.68 11.87 19.31
C THR A 341 -16.20 10.52 19.78
N THR A 342 -15.68 9.43 19.23
CA THR A 342 -16.10 8.07 19.64
C THR A 342 -15.08 7.48 20.62
N SER A 343 -15.55 6.92 21.74
CA SER A 343 -14.69 6.46 22.84
C SER A 343 -13.66 5.38 22.48
N PHE A 344 -13.89 4.60 21.41
CA PHE A 344 -13.01 3.51 20.96
C PHE A 344 -12.07 3.91 19.81
N GLU A 345 -12.16 5.14 19.32
CA GLU A 345 -11.43 5.60 18.14
C GLU A 345 -9.91 5.66 18.36
N ALA A 346 -9.47 5.94 19.58
CA ALA A 346 -8.04 5.99 19.93
C ALA A 346 -7.36 4.61 19.86
N THR A 347 -8.10 3.54 20.12
CA THR A 347 -7.58 2.16 20.11
C THR A 347 -7.45 1.60 18.69
N ILE A 348 -8.19 2.17 17.73
CA ILE A 348 -8.22 1.68 16.36
C ILE A 348 -7.01 2.22 15.60
N ARG A 349 -6.30 1.31 14.92
CA ARG A 349 -5.12 1.60 14.11
C ARG A 349 -5.46 2.50 12.91
N SER A 350 -4.57 3.45 12.61
CA SER A 350 -4.64 4.26 11.38
C SER A 350 -4.21 3.46 10.15
N ALA A 351 -4.57 3.94 8.96
CA ALA A 351 -4.13 3.35 7.69
C ALA A 351 -2.59 3.22 7.61
N LEU A 352 -1.83 4.23 8.06
CA LEU A 352 -0.36 4.18 8.04
C LEU A 352 0.20 3.12 9.01
N SER A 353 -0.34 3.05 10.23
CA SER A 353 0.08 2.04 11.21
C SER A 353 -0.29 0.62 10.77
N SER A 354 -1.37 0.46 9.98
CA SER A 354 -1.83 -0.84 9.50
C SER A 354 -0.86 -1.53 8.52
N VAL A 355 0.10 -0.81 7.94
CA VAL A 355 1.12 -1.43 7.07
C VAL A 355 1.95 -2.47 7.83
N GLU A 356 2.06 -2.33 9.16
CA GLU A 356 2.80 -3.24 10.03
C GLU A 356 2.00 -4.48 10.48
N ASP A 357 0.72 -4.61 10.08
CA ASP A 357 -0.18 -5.65 10.59
C ASP A 357 0.37 -7.06 10.37
N LEU A 358 0.98 -7.28 9.19
CA LEU A 358 1.48 -8.58 8.76
C LEU A 358 2.95 -8.81 9.12
N PHE A 359 3.53 -7.97 9.99
CA PHE A 359 4.87 -8.23 10.50
C PHE A 359 4.83 -9.44 11.44
N PRO A 360 5.77 -10.39 11.35
CA PRO A 360 5.83 -11.59 12.17
C PRO A 360 5.56 -11.37 13.67
N GLY A 361 6.10 -10.30 14.26
CA GLY A 361 5.86 -9.96 15.66
C GLY A 361 4.41 -9.53 15.95
N ASN A 362 3.78 -8.78 15.04
CA ASN A 362 2.41 -8.32 15.20
C ASN A 362 1.40 -9.43 14.94
N ILE A 363 1.70 -10.36 14.03
CA ILE A 363 0.86 -11.54 13.78
C ILE A 363 0.78 -12.43 15.03
N GLN A 364 1.90 -12.64 15.73
CA GLN A 364 1.92 -13.42 16.97
C GLN A 364 1.13 -12.74 18.10
N VAL A 365 1.18 -11.41 18.21
CA VAL A 365 0.36 -10.65 19.18
C VAL A 365 -1.12 -10.65 18.81
N MET A 366 -1.45 -10.85 17.52
CA MET A 366 -2.82 -11.05 17.05
C MET A 366 -3.34 -12.47 17.31
N GLU A 367 -2.47 -13.44 17.64
CA GLU A 367 -2.91 -14.66 18.32
C GLU A 367 -3.35 -14.26 19.73
N PRO A 368 -4.63 -14.44 20.10
CA PRO A 368 -5.05 -14.11 21.45
C PRO A 368 -4.29 -15.00 22.43
N GLU A 369 -3.43 -14.42 23.26
CA GLU A 369 -3.18 -14.98 24.58
C GLU A 369 -4.55 -15.09 25.26
N ASP A 370 -5.07 -16.31 25.39
CA ASP A 370 -6.03 -16.79 26.40
C ASP A 370 -7.01 -15.78 27.03
N PHE A 371 -7.66 -14.92 26.24
CA PHE A 371 -8.99 -14.47 26.61
C PHE A 371 -9.92 -15.61 26.23
N GLY A 372 -10.36 -16.39 27.23
CA GLY A 372 -11.25 -17.55 27.10
C GLY A 372 -12.53 -17.25 26.31
N ILE A 373 -12.40 -17.19 24.99
CA ILE A 373 -13.44 -16.95 24.00
C ILE A 373 -13.68 -18.30 23.35
N ASP A 374 -14.89 -18.83 23.51
CA ASP A 374 -15.36 -20.01 22.79
C ASP A 374 -15.31 -19.73 21.28
N LYS A 375 -14.18 -20.09 20.64
CA LYS A 375 -13.98 -19.99 19.18
C LYS A 375 -15.11 -20.67 18.40
N MET A 376 -15.67 -21.75 18.95
CA MET A 376 -16.79 -22.50 18.37
C MET A 376 -18.10 -21.68 18.31
N ALA A 377 -18.33 -20.79 19.28
CA ALA A 377 -19.55 -19.95 19.31
C ALA A 377 -19.49 -18.81 18.28
N GLU A 378 -18.29 -18.28 18.00
CA GLU A 378 -18.10 -17.27 16.95
C GLU A 378 -18.14 -17.88 15.54
N GLU A 379 -17.60 -19.09 15.34
CA GLU A 379 -17.73 -19.84 14.07
C GLU A 379 -19.19 -20.10 13.69
N SER A 380 -20.07 -20.32 14.67
CA SER A 380 -21.51 -20.54 14.42
C SER A 380 -22.30 -19.29 13.99
N ARG A 381 -21.73 -18.08 14.12
CA ARG A 381 -22.40 -16.81 13.79
C ARG A 381 -21.96 -16.21 12.46
N ALA A 382 -20.77 -16.56 11.98
CA ALA A 382 -20.30 -16.16 10.67
C ALA A 382 -20.99 -17.01 9.60
N HIS A 383 -21.42 -16.39 8.51
CA HIS A 383 -22.04 -17.08 7.38
C HIS A 383 -21.56 -16.50 6.06
N VAL A 384 -21.74 -17.26 4.98
CA VAL A 384 -21.48 -16.77 3.62
C VAL A 384 -22.69 -15.96 3.18
N ASP A 385 -22.48 -14.69 2.82
CA ASP A 385 -23.52 -13.81 2.31
C ASP A 385 -23.12 -13.30 0.91
N VAL A 386 -23.53 -14.05 -0.11
CA VAL A 386 -23.18 -13.78 -1.51
C VAL A 386 -24.44 -13.89 -2.36
N ASP A 387 -24.59 -12.97 -3.33
CA ASP A 387 -25.59 -13.07 -4.40
C ASP A 387 -24.95 -13.71 -5.64
N GLU A 388 -25.09 -15.02 -5.77
CA GLU A 388 -24.51 -15.78 -6.87
C GLU A 388 -25.08 -15.39 -8.24
N SER A 389 -26.32 -14.88 -8.29
CA SER A 389 -26.98 -14.53 -9.55
C SER A 389 -26.26 -13.38 -10.26
N LEU A 390 -25.74 -12.42 -9.49
CA LEU A 390 -24.98 -11.29 -9.99
C LEU A 390 -23.59 -11.68 -10.50
N ILE A 391 -23.04 -12.81 -10.05
CA ILE A 391 -21.73 -13.32 -10.45
C ILE A 391 -21.82 -14.11 -11.77
N VAL A 392 -22.89 -14.90 -11.93
CA VAL A 392 -23.05 -15.84 -13.05
C VAL A 392 -23.66 -15.18 -14.30
N THR A 393 -24.21 -13.97 -14.19
CA THR A 393 -24.87 -13.31 -15.32
C THR A 393 -23.90 -13.10 -16.49
N PRO A 394 -24.18 -13.61 -17.71
CA PRO A 394 -23.31 -13.42 -18.86
C PRO A 394 -23.49 -12.00 -19.39
N ARG A 395 -22.56 -11.09 -19.08
CA ARG A 395 -22.51 -9.78 -19.74
C ARG A 395 -21.19 -9.60 -20.49
N GLN A 396 -21.35 -9.68 -21.81
CA GLN A 396 -20.52 -9.17 -22.90
C GLN A 396 -19.10 -9.72 -23.04
N GLU A 397 -18.88 -10.32 -24.21
CA GLU A 397 -17.60 -10.69 -24.80
C GLU A 397 -16.52 -9.64 -24.50
N GLY A 398 -15.43 -10.07 -23.85
CA GLY A 398 -14.26 -9.21 -23.67
C GLY A 398 -13.17 -9.78 -22.77
N PHE A 399 -13.50 -10.29 -21.58
CA PHE A 399 -12.48 -10.72 -20.62
C PHE A 399 -12.91 -11.99 -19.88
N SER A 400 -12.47 -13.13 -20.43
CA SER A 400 -12.42 -14.39 -19.68
C SER A 400 -11.33 -14.25 -18.63
N TYR A 401 -11.69 -14.21 -17.35
CA TYR A 401 -10.75 -14.38 -16.25
C TYR A 401 -10.48 -15.87 -16.06
N ASP A 402 -9.94 -16.53 -17.08
CA ASP A 402 -9.51 -17.91 -16.94
C ASP A 402 -8.20 -17.92 -16.13
N SER A 403 -8.18 -18.73 -15.08
CA SER A 403 -7.05 -18.76 -14.17
C SER A 403 -6.05 -19.78 -14.68
N ASP A 404 -5.15 -19.37 -15.59
CA ASP A 404 -3.94 -20.11 -15.95
C ASP A 404 -2.96 -20.07 -14.76
N ASP A 405 -3.30 -20.79 -13.68
CA ASP A 405 -2.60 -20.73 -12.39
C ASP A 405 -1.33 -21.60 -12.33
N ASP A 406 -0.89 -22.18 -13.45
CA ASP A 406 0.22 -23.15 -13.47
C ASP A 406 1.40 -22.82 -14.40
N ASP A 407 1.38 -21.76 -15.23
CA ASP A 407 2.54 -21.46 -16.07
C ASP A 407 2.67 -19.96 -16.44
N VAL A 408 2.92 -19.11 -15.45
CA VAL A 408 3.31 -17.71 -15.71
C VAL A 408 4.81 -17.65 -15.99
N ASN A 409 5.20 -18.04 -17.21
CA ASN A 409 6.50 -17.72 -17.79
C ASN A 409 6.36 -16.41 -18.58
N ASP A 410 6.89 -15.32 -18.02
CA ASP A 410 7.38 -14.06 -18.63
C ASP A 410 6.57 -13.34 -19.75
N SER A 411 5.35 -13.77 -20.09
CA SER A 411 4.67 -13.34 -21.33
C SER A 411 4.01 -11.97 -21.26
N PHE A 412 3.54 -11.53 -20.10
CA PHE A 412 2.76 -10.29 -19.97
C PHE A 412 3.61 -9.00 -19.95
N LEU A 413 4.95 -9.12 -19.96
CA LEU A 413 5.87 -7.97 -20.00
C LEU A 413 6.63 -7.85 -21.33
N HIS A 414 6.62 -8.87 -22.18
CA HIS A 414 7.26 -8.80 -23.49
C HIS A 414 6.48 -7.92 -24.48
N GLU A 415 5.17 -7.72 -24.32
CA GLU A 415 4.40 -6.83 -25.19
C GLU A 415 4.83 -5.36 -25.07
N GLN A 416 5.37 -4.92 -23.93
CA GLN A 416 5.90 -3.56 -23.77
C GLN A 416 7.34 -3.38 -24.28
N GLU A 417 8.15 -4.45 -24.35
CA GLU A 417 9.52 -4.37 -24.87
C GLU A 417 9.57 -4.34 -26.41
N VAL A 418 8.61 -4.98 -27.08
CA VAL A 418 8.55 -5.02 -28.55
C VAL A 418 8.19 -3.66 -29.16
N GLU A 419 7.35 -2.84 -28.51
CA GLU A 419 7.04 -1.49 -29.01
C GLU A 419 8.21 -0.50 -28.89
N ILE A 420 9.14 -0.72 -27.94
CA ILE A 420 10.29 0.17 -27.74
C ILE A 420 11.48 -0.23 -28.65
N ALA A 421 11.58 -1.51 -29.01
CA ALA A 421 12.65 -2.01 -29.88
C ALA A 421 12.37 -1.83 -31.39
N GLY A 422 11.12 -1.59 -31.80
CA GLY A 422 10.72 -1.52 -33.21
C GLY A 422 11.11 -0.26 -33.99
N ASN A 423 11.78 0.72 -33.37
CA ASN A 423 12.02 2.04 -33.97
C ASN A 423 13.50 2.40 -34.23
N LEU A 424 14.39 1.42 -34.28
CA LEU A 424 15.80 1.62 -34.64
C LEU A 424 16.26 0.60 -35.68
N GLU A 425 15.78 0.74 -36.92
CA GLU A 425 16.53 0.21 -38.07
C GLU A 425 17.44 1.30 -38.65
N PRO A 426 18.73 1.00 -38.92
CA PRO A 426 19.63 1.94 -39.56
C PRO A 426 19.36 1.99 -41.06
N LYS A 427 19.10 3.18 -41.59
CA LYS A 427 19.17 3.43 -43.04
C LYS A 427 20.61 3.17 -43.51
N SER A 428 20.82 2.05 -44.20
CA SER A 428 22.03 1.82 -44.99
C SER A 428 22.02 2.78 -46.18
N ALA A 429 23.12 3.52 -46.33
CA ALA A 429 23.46 4.21 -47.55
C ALA A 429 23.85 3.18 -48.61
N ASP A 430 23.17 3.22 -49.76
CA ASP A 430 23.75 3.26 -51.11
C ASP A 430 22.66 3.62 -52.13
#